data_AF-A0A2T0GW64-F1
#
_entry.id   AF-A0A2T0GW64-F1
#
_cell.length_a   1.000
_cell.length_b   1.000
_cell.length_c   1.000
_cell.angle_alpha   90.00
_cell.angle_beta   90.00
_cell.angle_gamma   90.00
#
_symmetry.space_group_name_H-M   'P 1'
#
loop_
_entity.id
_entity.type
_entity.pdbx_description
1 polymer ?
#
loop_
_entity_poly.entity_id
_entity_poly.type
_entity_poly.pdbx_seq_one_letter_code
_entity_poly.pdbx_strand_id
1 'polypeptide(L)'
;MIGPFPLPPVDDQLRAQASTKSDEWIAFVDPMVRPDVTNPPEFAVQGGYHVDANGVLSGRYHINPRYHPTEQRAGMRFANGLELTLWRVLNGFNPLGTLADSFYHAELYAYAESPTDDRMLVLADPENPRVSLLPVCTSQQFNPWRYTRAVEGHTIFQAMANTDVVVDINPASQLPLRMSVSALYGLTNEKTPHLKDIIAGKRNKPQ
;
A
#
# COMPACT_ATOMS: atom_id res chain seq x y z
N MET A 1 -10.72 -2.75 -0.75
CA MET A 1 -9.74 -1.68 -1.07
C MET A 1 -10.14 -0.46 -0.27
N ILE A 2 -9.17 0.38 0.12
CA ILE A 2 -9.48 1.62 0.86
C ILE A 2 -9.39 2.88 -0.01
N GLY A 3 -8.65 2.82 -1.13
CA GLY A 3 -8.63 3.86 -2.15
C GLY A 3 -9.79 3.78 -3.16
N PRO A 4 -9.99 4.83 -3.98
CA PRO A 4 -10.96 4.81 -5.08
C PRO A 4 -10.60 3.72 -6.09
N PHE A 5 -11.58 3.28 -6.89
CA PHE A 5 -11.27 2.41 -8.02
C PHE A 5 -10.31 3.13 -8.98
N PRO A 6 -9.15 2.54 -9.34
CA PRO A 6 -8.04 3.31 -9.92
C PRO A 6 -8.14 3.54 -11.44
N LEU A 7 -8.99 2.77 -12.15
CA LEU A 7 -9.14 2.93 -13.59
C LEU A 7 -10.25 3.93 -13.92
N PRO A 8 -10.18 4.60 -15.09
CA PRO A 8 -11.25 5.49 -15.54
C PRO A 8 -12.63 4.81 -15.55
N PRO A 9 -13.71 5.56 -15.25
CA PRO A 9 -15.05 5.01 -15.23
C PRO A 9 -15.47 4.48 -16.60
N VAL A 10 -16.41 3.53 -16.61
CA VAL A 10 -17.01 3.03 -17.86
C VAL A 10 -18.07 4.00 -18.36
N ASP A 11 -17.66 4.90 -19.25
CA ASP A 11 -18.49 5.92 -19.89
C ASP A 11 -18.73 5.66 -21.39
N ASP A 12 -19.46 6.56 -22.06
CA ASP A 12 -19.79 6.43 -23.48
C ASP A 12 -18.56 6.54 -24.39
N GLN A 13 -17.53 7.30 -23.97
CA GLN A 13 -16.28 7.41 -24.72
C GLN A 13 -15.52 6.09 -24.71
N LEU A 14 -15.41 5.43 -23.55
CA LEU A 14 -14.80 4.12 -23.45
C LEU A 14 -15.59 3.05 -24.22
N ARG A 15 -16.93 3.11 -24.18
CA ARG A 15 -17.78 2.22 -25.00
C ARG A 15 -17.58 2.43 -26.50
N ALA A 16 -17.44 3.68 -26.94
CA ALA A 16 -17.14 4.01 -28.33
C ALA A 16 -15.73 3.55 -28.74
N GLN A 17 -14.74 3.60 -27.84
CA GLN A 17 -13.43 3.01 -28.09
C GLN A 17 -13.52 1.48 -28.19
N ALA A 18 -14.28 0.83 -27.31
CA ALA A 18 -14.46 -0.63 -27.31
C ALA A 18 -15.08 -1.15 -28.61
N SER A 19 -16.02 -0.42 -29.22
CA SER A 19 -16.66 -0.84 -30.47
C SER A 19 -15.70 -0.91 -31.68
N THR A 20 -14.49 -0.37 -31.54
CA THR A 20 -13.44 -0.45 -32.57
C THR A 20 -12.49 -1.65 -32.41
N LYS A 21 -12.68 -2.46 -31.37
CA LYS A 21 -11.81 -3.58 -30.98
C LYS A 21 -12.60 -4.90 -30.91
N SER A 22 -11.91 -6.03 -30.90
CA SER A 22 -12.52 -7.36 -30.77
C SER A 22 -11.59 -8.30 -30.00
N ASP A 23 -12.07 -8.86 -28.90
CA ASP A 23 -11.34 -9.79 -28.01
C ASP A 23 -9.97 -9.23 -27.56
N GLU A 24 -9.95 -7.97 -27.12
CA GLU A 24 -8.75 -7.23 -26.76
C GLU A 24 -8.88 -6.47 -25.43
N TRP A 25 -7.75 -6.11 -24.84
CA TRP A 25 -7.70 -5.22 -23.67
C TRP A 25 -7.52 -3.76 -24.09
N ILE A 26 -8.33 -2.87 -23.53
CA ILE A 26 -8.07 -1.43 -23.52
C ILE A 26 -7.20 -1.13 -22.30
N ALA A 27 -5.92 -0.90 -22.54
CA ALA A 27 -4.96 -0.54 -21.51
C ALA A 27 -5.01 0.95 -21.18
N PHE A 28 -4.88 1.28 -19.90
CA PHE A 28 -4.69 2.65 -19.41
C PHE A 28 -3.24 2.83 -18.97
N VAL A 29 -2.64 3.89 -19.46
CA VAL A 29 -1.25 4.26 -19.18
C VAL A 29 -1.25 5.46 -18.25
N ASP A 30 -0.27 5.55 -17.36
CA ASP A 30 -0.04 6.76 -16.56
C ASP A 30 0.09 7.97 -17.50
N PRO A 31 -0.81 8.96 -17.42
CA PRO A 31 -0.81 10.11 -18.32
C PRO A 31 0.45 10.99 -18.18
N MET A 32 1.21 10.81 -17.10
CA MET A 32 2.49 11.51 -16.90
C MET A 32 3.65 10.84 -17.67
N VAL A 33 3.44 9.63 -18.19
CA VAL A 33 4.37 8.99 -19.13
C VAL A 33 4.03 9.47 -20.53
N ARG A 34 5.06 9.81 -21.33
CA ARG A 34 4.91 10.54 -22.59
C ARG A 34 3.81 9.94 -23.49
N PRO A 35 2.90 10.78 -24.05
CA PRO A 35 1.70 10.33 -24.76
C PRO A 35 1.97 9.71 -26.15
N ASP A 36 3.21 9.76 -26.65
CA ASP A 36 3.61 9.30 -27.98
C ASP A 36 4.15 7.86 -28.01
N VAL A 37 4.16 7.17 -26.87
CA VAL A 37 4.72 5.81 -26.79
C VAL A 37 3.69 4.78 -27.28
N THR A 38 3.89 4.25 -28.48
CA THR A 38 3.07 3.18 -29.08
C THR A 38 3.08 1.88 -28.26
N ASN A 39 4.16 1.65 -27.51
CA ASN A 39 4.32 0.50 -26.62
C ASN A 39 4.86 0.95 -25.25
N PRO A 40 3.98 1.37 -24.33
CA PRO A 40 4.40 1.87 -23.02
C PRO A 40 5.13 0.77 -22.24
N PRO A 41 6.15 1.12 -21.44
CA PRO A 41 6.79 0.13 -20.58
C PRO A 41 5.75 -0.41 -19.58
N GLU A 42 5.88 -1.67 -19.17
CA GLU A 42 4.89 -2.35 -18.33
C GLU A 42 4.61 -1.59 -17.02
N PHE A 43 5.62 -0.96 -16.42
CA PHE A 43 5.43 -0.18 -15.20
C PHE A 43 4.52 1.05 -15.39
N ALA A 44 4.39 1.56 -16.61
CA ALA A 44 3.53 2.70 -16.92
C ALA A 44 2.07 2.30 -17.14
N VAL A 45 1.78 1.02 -17.34
CA VAL A 45 0.41 0.53 -17.54
C VAL A 45 -0.27 0.37 -16.18
N GLN A 46 -1.37 1.06 -15.98
CA GLN A 46 -2.19 1.01 -14.76
C GLN A 46 -3.03 -0.26 -14.68
N GLY A 47 -3.53 -0.73 -15.82
CA GLY A 47 -4.48 -1.82 -15.93
C GLY A 47 -5.31 -1.68 -17.19
N GLY A 48 -6.47 -2.33 -17.23
CA GLY A 48 -7.33 -2.26 -18.40
C GLY A 48 -8.69 -2.92 -18.24
N TYR A 49 -9.55 -2.68 -19.23
CA TYR A 49 -10.83 -3.36 -19.41
C TYR A 49 -10.77 -4.30 -20.60
N HIS A 50 -11.44 -5.44 -20.48
CA HIS A 50 -11.52 -6.42 -21.55
C HIS A 50 -12.75 -6.14 -22.44
N VAL A 51 -12.51 -6.05 -23.74
CA VAL A 51 -13.52 -5.98 -24.80
C VAL A 51 -13.74 -7.39 -25.35
N ASP A 52 -14.99 -7.81 -25.46
CA ASP A 52 -15.34 -9.10 -26.04
C ASP A 52 -15.27 -9.11 -27.58
N ALA A 53 -15.60 -10.24 -28.20
CA ALA A 53 -15.56 -10.40 -29.65
C ALA A 53 -16.50 -9.44 -30.42
N ASN A 54 -17.53 -8.90 -29.76
CA ASN A 54 -18.52 -8.01 -30.37
C ASN A 54 -18.19 -6.52 -30.20
N GLY A 55 -17.03 -6.18 -29.63
CA GLY A 55 -16.67 -4.79 -29.35
C GLY A 55 -17.38 -4.23 -28.12
N VAL A 56 -17.84 -5.09 -27.20
CA VAL A 56 -18.53 -4.69 -25.96
C VAL A 56 -17.62 -4.90 -24.76
N LEU A 57 -17.64 -3.96 -23.81
CA LEU A 57 -16.95 -4.13 -22.54
C LEU A 57 -17.55 -5.30 -21.75
N SER A 58 -16.77 -6.35 -21.55
CA SER A 58 -17.20 -7.60 -20.91
C SER A 58 -17.46 -7.49 -19.40
N GLY A 59 -17.20 -6.32 -18.80
CA GLY A 59 -17.22 -6.11 -17.35
C GLY A 59 -15.97 -6.64 -16.62
N ARG A 60 -15.07 -7.36 -17.30
CA ARG A 60 -13.78 -7.77 -16.73
C ARG A 60 -12.79 -6.61 -16.76
N TYR A 61 -12.06 -6.45 -15.66
CA TYR A 61 -10.95 -5.52 -15.54
C TYR A 61 -9.74 -6.21 -14.90
N HIS A 62 -8.58 -5.59 -15.08
CA HIS A 62 -7.35 -5.98 -14.39
C HIS A 62 -6.59 -4.74 -13.95
N ILE A 63 -6.04 -4.78 -12.74
CA ILE A 63 -5.10 -3.77 -12.23
C ILE A 63 -3.70 -4.36 -12.30
N ASN A 64 -2.78 -3.65 -12.97
CA ASN A 64 -1.43 -4.13 -13.16
C ASN A 64 -0.64 -4.08 -11.83
N PRO A 65 -0.23 -5.23 -11.25
CA PRO A 65 0.52 -5.26 -10.00
C PRO A 65 1.93 -4.67 -10.13
N ARG A 66 2.43 -4.47 -11.36
CA ARG A 66 3.73 -3.85 -11.64
C ARG A 66 3.64 -2.34 -11.89
N TYR A 67 2.44 -1.75 -11.88
CA TYR A 67 2.24 -0.33 -12.12
C TYR A 67 3.05 0.57 -11.15
N HIS A 68 4.07 1.26 -11.63
CA HIS A 68 4.88 2.18 -10.83
C HIS A 68 4.56 3.62 -11.27
N PRO A 69 3.88 4.41 -10.44
CA PRO A 69 3.54 5.77 -10.82
C PRO A 69 4.83 6.60 -10.96
N THR A 70 4.82 7.55 -11.88
CA THR A 70 5.89 8.56 -11.94
C THR A 70 5.91 9.43 -10.67
N GLU A 71 7.04 10.07 -10.36
CA GLU A 71 7.12 11.03 -9.23
C GLU A 71 6.09 12.16 -9.39
N GLN A 72 5.86 12.62 -10.62
CA GLN A 72 4.85 13.62 -10.92
C GLN A 72 3.42 13.12 -10.62
N ARG A 73 3.11 11.86 -10.95
CA ARG A 73 1.81 11.24 -10.64
C ARG A 73 1.64 11.01 -9.14
N ALA A 74 2.69 10.57 -8.45
CA ALA A 74 2.67 10.32 -7.03
C ALA A 74 2.69 11.60 -6.19
N GLY A 75 3.17 12.72 -6.75
CA GLY A 75 3.45 13.96 -6.03
C GLY A 75 4.70 13.87 -5.14
N MET A 76 5.45 12.77 -5.21
CA MET A 76 6.58 12.48 -4.35
C MET A 76 7.49 11.41 -4.95
N ARG A 77 8.73 11.36 -4.47
CA ARG A 77 9.63 10.23 -4.69
C ARG A 77 9.49 9.24 -3.55
N PHE A 78 9.43 7.94 -3.88
CA PHE A 78 9.43 6.89 -2.86
C PHE A 78 10.86 6.56 -2.42
N ALA A 79 11.10 6.53 -1.11
CA ALA A 79 12.36 6.12 -0.51
C ALA A 79 12.51 4.59 -0.45
N ASN A 80 11.39 3.85 -0.42
CA ASN A 80 11.40 2.39 -0.34
C ASN A 80 10.11 1.74 -0.88
N GLY A 81 10.09 0.41 -0.89
CA GLY A 81 8.95 -0.38 -1.38
C GLY A 81 7.68 -0.30 -0.53
N LEU A 82 7.81 0.00 0.77
CA LEU A 82 6.65 0.19 1.64
C LEU A 82 5.89 1.46 1.27
N GLU A 83 6.59 2.56 0.97
CA GLU A 83 5.95 3.79 0.51
C GLU A 83 5.22 3.60 -0.82
N LEU A 84 5.82 2.91 -1.79
CA LEU A 84 5.15 2.55 -3.04
C LEU A 84 3.90 1.69 -2.78
N THR A 85 4.01 0.70 -1.89
CA THR A 85 2.89 -0.19 -1.54
C THR A 85 1.76 0.59 -0.88
N LEU A 86 2.09 1.46 0.07
CA LEU A 86 1.15 2.33 0.77
C LEU A 86 0.44 3.26 -0.23
N TRP A 87 1.20 3.92 -1.12
CA TRP A 87 0.63 4.76 -2.17
C TRP A 87 -0.33 3.97 -3.08
N ARG A 88 0.07 2.77 -3.53
CA ARG A 88 -0.80 1.91 -4.36
C ARG A 88 -2.06 1.50 -3.64
N VAL A 89 -2.00 1.18 -2.35
CA VAL A 89 -3.18 0.81 -1.55
C VAL A 89 -4.14 2.01 -1.38
N LEU A 90 -3.59 3.18 -1.05
CA LEU A 90 -4.37 4.42 -0.88
C LEU A 90 -4.97 4.93 -2.19
N ASN A 91 -4.36 4.59 -3.34
CA ASN A 91 -4.86 4.93 -4.67
C ASN A 91 -5.60 3.76 -5.35
N GLY A 92 -5.92 2.68 -4.63
CA GLY A 92 -6.73 1.56 -5.14
C GLY A 92 -6.04 0.61 -6.12
N PHE A 93 -4.74 0.77 -6.35
CA PHE A 93 -3.94 -0.11 -7.20
C PHE A 93 -3.57 -1.43 -6.55
N ASN A 94 -3.62 -1.51 -5.22
CA ASN A 94 -3.34 -2.74 -4.47
C ASN A 94 -4.43 -3.03 -3.43
N PRO A 95 -4.73 -4.31 -3.14
CA PRO A 95 -5.53 -4.67 -1.99
C PRO A 95 -4.76 -4.39 -0.69
N LEU A 96 -5.50 -4.05 0.36
CA LEU A 96 -4.94 -3.69 1.67
C LEU A 96 -4.05 -4.78 2.27
N GLY A 97 -4.30 -6.07 1.97
CA GLY A 97 -3.43 -7.17 2.43
C GLY A 97 -1.98 -7.09 1.93
N THR A 98 -1.73 -6.40 0.81
CA THR A 98 -0.36 -6.15 0.32
C THR A 98 0.41 -5.24 1.27
N LEU A 99 -0.28 -4.31 1.93
CA LEU A 99 0.34 -3.43 2.92
C LEU A 99 0.81 -4.22 4.14
N ALA A 100 0.03 -5.18 4.63
CA ALA A 100 0.41 -5.98 5.79
C ALA A 100 1.73 -6.74 5.57
N ASP A 101 1.92 -7.30 4.37
CA ASP A 101 3.16 -7.99 3.99
C ASP A 101 4.35 -7.04 3.87
N SER A 102 4.16 -5.92 3.17
CA SER A 102 5.22 -4.94 3.00
C SER A 102 5.61 -4.28 4.33
N PHE A 103 4.63 -4.02 5.19
CA PHE A 103 4.85 -3.51 6.55
C PHE A 103 5.62 -4.53 7.40
N TYR A 104 5.25 -5.81 7.35
CA TYR A 104 5.91 -6.88 8.12
C TYR A 104 7.43 -6.89 7.92
N HIS A 105 7.88 -6.69 6.68
CA HIS A 105 9.29 -6.76 6.28
C HIS A 105 10.01 -5.40 6.30
N ALA A 106 9.30 -4.31 6.60
CA ALA A 106 9.90 -2.98 6.57
C ALA A 106 10.63 -2.66 7.86
N GLU A 107 11.76 -1.96 7.72
CA GLU A 107 12.31 -1.12 8.78
C GLU A 107 11.57 0.22 8.78
N LEU A 108 11.13 0.66 9.96
CA LEU A 108 10.40 1.90 10.20
C LEU A 108 11.16 2.74 11.22
N TYR A 109 10.88 4.04 11.24
CA TYR A 109 11.42 4.98 12.22
C TYR A 109 10.35 5.33 13.23
N ALA A 110 10.39 4.73 14.42
CA ALA A 110 9.50 5.09 15.51
C ALA A 110 10.02 6.33 16.26
N TYR A 111 9.09 7.14 16.78
CA TYR A 111 9.41 8.25 17.67
C TYR A 111 10.20 7.79 18.91
N ALA A 112 11.19 8.58 19.31
CA ALA A 112 11.96 8.39 20.54
C ALA A 112 12.11 9.73 21.30
N GLU A 113 12.11 9.69 22.63
CA GLU A 113 12.32 10.90 23.46
C GLU A 113 13.80 11.30 23.55
N SER A 114 14.69 10.33 23.42
CA SER A 114 16.15 10.53 23.51
C SER A 114 16.91 9.53 22.63
N PRO A 115 18.20 9.78 22.33
CA PRO A 115 19.03 8.85 21.54
C PRO A 115 19.22 7.46 22.18
N THR A 116 18.98 7.33 23.47
CA THR A 116 19.15 6.08 24.23
C THR A 116 17.83 5.41 24.58
N ASP A 117 16.69 5.93 24.10
CA ASP A 117 15.38 5.32 24.33
C ASP A 117 15.17 4.11 23.40
N ASP A 118 15.04 2.93 23.98
CA ASP A 118 14.88 1.66 23.28
C ASP A 118 13.41 1.21 23.17
N ARG A 119 12.46 1.96 23.75
CA ARG A 119 11.05 1.60 23.81
C ARG A 119 10.31 1.87 22.50
N MET A 120 9.21 1.15 22.26
CA MET A 120 8.18 1.59 21.31
C MET A 120 7.20 2.50 22.02
N LEU A 121 7.37 3.81 21.85
CA LEU A 121 6.52 4.79 22.52
C LEU A 121 5.12 4.82 21.90
N VAL A 122 4.14 4.47 22.73
CA VAL A 122 2.72 4.61 22.40
C VAL A 122 2.22 5.89 23.06
N LEU A 123 1.64 6.76 22.26
CA LEU A 123 1.16 8.08 22.66
C LEU A 123 -0.37 8.12 22.65
N ALA A 124 -0.98 8.97 23.47
CA ALA A 124 -2.41 9.25 23.33
C ALA A 124 -2.66 10.10 22.08
N ASP A 125 -3.72 9.81 21.33
CA ASP A 125 -4.13 10.65 20.20
C ASP A 125 -4.52 12.06 20.73
N PRO A 126 -3.90 13.14 20.21
CA PRO A 126 -4.24 14.50 20.62
C PRO A 126 -5.72 14.86 20.46
N GLU A 127 -6.39 14.28 19.47
CA GLU A 127 -7.81 14.55 19.19
C GLU A 127 -8.75 13.61 19.94
N ASN A 128 -8.25 12.43 20.35
CA ASN A 128 -9.02 11.44 21.11
C ASN A 128 -8.13 10.67 22.09
N PRO A 129 -7.95 11.17 23.33
CA PRO A 129 -7.03 10.56 24.30
C PRO A 129 -7.31 9.10 24.69
N ARG A 130 -8.46 8.53 24.28
CA ARG A 130 -8.78 7.10 24.45
C ARG A 130 -8.09 6.21 23.41
N VAL A 131 -7.59 6.78 22.32
CA VAL A 131 -6.89 6.07 21.26
C VAL A 131 -5.39 6.12 21.55
N SER A 132 -4.77 4.95 21.52
CA SER A 132 -3.33 4.78 21.67
C SER A 132 -2.67 4.66 20.30
N LEU A 133 -1.75 5.58 19.98
CA LEU A 133 -1.04 5.66 18.70
C LEU A 133 0.41 5.20 18.86
N LEU A 134 0.87 4.34 17.96
CA LEU A 134 2.29 4.12 17.70
C LEU A 134 2.68 4.91 16.44
N PRO A 135 3.30 6.08 16.57
CA PRO A 135 3.71 6.86 15.41
C PRO A 135 5.00 6.28 14.80
N VAL A 136 4.97 6.05 13.48
CA VAL A 136 6.10 5.53 12.72
C VAL A 136 6.26 6.25 11.39
N CYS A 137 7.49 6.48 10.96
CA CYS A 137 7.80 6.97 9.63
C CYS A 137 8.37 5.83 8.78
N THR A 138 7.91 5.75 7.54
CA THR A 138 8.41 4.78 6.55
C THR A 138 9.82 5.10 6.06
N SER A 139 10.26 6.36 6.19
CA SER A 139 11.64 6.78 5.91
C SER A 139 11.97 8.11 6.60
N GLN A 140 13.24 8.52 6.52
CA GLN A 140 13.70 9.82 7.04
C GLN A 140 13.03 11.01 6.35
N GLN A 141 12.54 10.88 5.12
CA GLN A 141 11.86 11.98 4.43
C GLN A 141 10.54 12.39 5.10
N PHE A 142 9.94 11.47 5.86
CA PHE A 142 8.70 11.70 6.60
C PHE A 142 8.93 11.98 8.09
N ASN A 143 10.16 11.90 8.57
CA ASN A 143 10.50 12.03 9.99
C ASN A 143 10.41 13.51 10.45
N PRO A 144 9.45 13.88 11.31
CA PRO A 144 9.39 15.23 11.87
C PRO A 144 10.13 15.34 13.21
N TRP A 145 10.65 14.24 13.74
CA TRP A 145 11.16 14.15 15.10
C TRP A 145 12.68 14.30 15.18
N ARG A 146 13.12 14.90 16.29
CA ARG A 146 14.55 15.05 16.61
C ARG A 146 15.25 13.71 16.80
N TYR A 147 14.56 12.75 17.42
CA TYR A 147 15.09 11.41 17.66
C TYR A 147 14.11 10.37 17.15
N THR A 148 14.67 9.35 16.52
CA THR A 148 13.95 8.16 16.08
C THR A 148 14.78 6.93 16.36
N ARG A 149 14.09 5.78 16.43
CA ARG A 149 14.74 4.48 16.44
C ARG A 149 14.22 3.63 15.28
N ALA A 150 15.10 2.82 14.71
CA ALA A 150 14.72 1.79 13.76
C ALA A 150 13.89 0.70 14.47
N VAL A 151 12.78 0.30 13.86
CA VAL A 151 11.94 -0.81 14.31
C VAL A 151 11.44 -1.60 13.11
N GLU A 152 11.60 -2.92 13.17
CA GLU A 152 11.06 -3.82 12.15
C GLU A 152 9.54 -3.98 12.34
N GLY A 153 8.77 -3.97 11.25
CA GLY A 153 7.32 -4.08 11.33
C GLY A 153 6.84 -5.38 11.99
N HIS A 154 7.56 -6.51 11.80
CA HIS A 154 7.24 -7.73 12.52
C HIS A 154 7.41 -7.62 14.04
N THR A 155 8.33 -6.77 14.52
CA THR A 155 8.53 -6.51 15.95
C THR A 155 7.36 -5.71 16.52
N ILE A 156 6.79 -4.79 15.75
CA ILE A 156 5.53 -4.10 16.09
C ILE A 156 4.40 -5.12 16.21
N PHE A 157 4.23 -6.01 15.23
CA PHE A 157 3.19 -7.04 15.30
C PHE A 157 3.35 -7.96 16.51
N GLN A 158 4.57 -8.43 16.79
CA GLN A 158 4.82 -9.30 17.95
C GLN A 158 4.44 -8.64 19.27
N ALA A 159 4.69 -7.34 19.41
CA ALA A 159 4.41 -6.59 20.63
C ALA A 159 2.95 -6.13 20.75
N MET A 160 2.27 -5.83 19.64
CA MET A 160 1.03 -5.04 19.67
C MET A 160 -0.15 -5.66 18.88
N ALA A 161 0.01 -6.82 18.24
CA ALA A 161 -1.09 -7.43 17.46
C ALA A 161 -2.34 -7.80 18.30
N ASN A 162 -2.21 -7.92 19.62
CA ASN A 162 -3.30 -8.25 20.54
C ASN A 162 -3.71 -7.04 21.42
N THR A 163 -3.42 -5.82 20.98
CA THR A 163 -3.79 -4.59 21.70
C THR A 163 -4.68 -3.71 20.83
N ASP A 164 -5.26 -2.67 21.44
CA ASP A 164 -6.05 -1.65 20.73
C ASP A 164 -5.17 -0.52 20.14
N VAL A 165 -3.85 -0.72 20.07
CA VAL A 165 -2.94 0.27 19.51
C VAL A 165 -3.20 0.44 18.01
N VAL A 166 -3.22 1.69 17.58
CA VAL A 166 -3.28 2.10 16.18
C VAL A 166 -1.87 2.51 15.75
N VAL A 167 -1.38 1.94 14.67
CA VAL A 167 -0.16 2.47 14.03
C VAL A 167 -0.53 3.72 13.24
N ASP A 168 0.19 4.81 13.48
CA ASP A 168 0.06 6.08 12.76
C ASP A 168 1.26 6.22 11.82
N ILE A 169 1.08 5.80 10.56
CA ILE A 169 2.14 5.73 9.54
C ILE A 169 2.27 7.10 8.87
N ASN A 170 3.50 7.63 8.82
CA ASN A 170 3.86 8.95 8.31
C ASN A 170 2.90 10.06 8.79
N PRO A 171 2.80 10.31 10.11
CA PRO A 171 1.84 11.26 10.67
C PRO A 171 1.96 12.66 10.06
N ALA A 172 0.82 13.32 9.81
CA ALA A 172 0.73 14.68 9.25
C ALA A 172 1.52 14.91 7.93
N SER A 173 1.75 13.85 7.16
CA SER A 173 2.46 13.90 5.88
C SER A 173 1.52 13.82 4.67
N GLN A 174 2.10 13.83 3.47
CA GLN A 174 1.40 13.58 2.20
C GLN A 174 1.05 12.10 1.95
N LEU A 175 1.55 11.16 2.76
CA LEU A 175 1.23 9.73 2.63
C LEU A 175 0.88 9.09 3.98
N PRO A 176 -0.17 9.58 4.67
CA PRO A 176 -0.52 9.11 6.01
C PRO A 176 -1.45 7.89 5.98
N LEU A 177 -1.36 7.04 7.00
CA LEU A 177 -2.37 6.02 7.26
C LEU A 177 -2.44 5.68 8.75
N ARG A 178 -3.66 5.71 9.31
CA ARG A 178 -3.96 5.18 10.64
C ARG A 178 -4.70 3.86 10.53
N MET A 179 -4.20 2.82 11.19
CA MET A 179 -4.84 1.51 11.22
C MET A 179 -4.54 0.79 12.54
N SER A 180 -5.52 0.07 13.09
CA SER A 180 -5.27 -0.81 14.23
C SER A 180 -4.18 -1.83 13.88
N VAL A 181 -3.22 -2.04 14.78
CA VAL A 181 -2.16 -3.02 14.60
C VAL A 181 -2.75 -4.43 14.47
N SER A 182 -3.81 -4.75 15.24
CA SER A 182 -4.49 -6.04 15.16
C SER A 182 -5.19 -6.23 13.81
N ALA A 183 -5.82 -5.19 13.26
CA ALA A 183 -6.44 -5.24 11.94
C ALA A 183 -5.40 -5.42 10.83
N LEU A 184 -4.29 -4.66 10.87
CA LEU A 184 -3.21 -4.79 9.90
C LEU A 184 -2.56 -6.18 9.98
N TYR A 185 -2.34 -6.70 11.20
CA TYR A 185 -1.81 -8.04 11.42
C TYR A 185 -2.77 -9.12 10.93
N GLY A 186 -4.08 -8.98 11.16
CA GLY A 186 -5.11 -9.93 10.70
C GLY A 186 -5.23 -10.07 9.19
N LEU A 187 -4.66 -9.12 8.42
CA LEU A 187 -4.57 -9.21 6.97
C LEU A 187 -3.37 -10.04 6.48
N THR A 188 -2.43 -10.37 7.36
CA THR A 188 -1.40 -11.36 7.06
C THR A 188 -2.06 -12.72 6.89
N ASN A 189 -1.93 -13.36 5.73
CA ASN A 189 -2.54 -14.66 5.48
C ASN A 189 -1.65 -15.56 4.62
N GLU A 190 -2.02 -16.85 4.49
CA GLU A 190 -1.24 -17.84 3.73
C GLU A 190 -1.18 -17.56 2.21
N LYS A 191 -1.99 -16.63 1.67
CA LYS A 191 -1.90 -16.14 0.29
C LYS A 191 -0.92 -14.97 0.15
N THR A 192 -0.39 -14.46 1.26
CA THR A 192 0.76 -13.58 1.30
C THR A 192 2.02 -14.42 1.02
N PRO A 193 2.72 -14.21 -0.11
CA PRO A 193 3.66 -15.19 -0.68
C PRO A 193 4.79 -15.67 0.24
N HIS A 194 5.16 -14.89 1.27
CA HIS A 194 6.36 -15.12 2.08
C HIS A 194 6.10 -15.49 3.55
N LEU A 195 4.84 -15.48 4.01
CA LEU A 195 4.48 -15.81 5.41
C LEU A 195 4.07 -17.26 5.64
N LYS A 196 3.96 -18.07 4.59
CA LYS A 196 3.64 -19.51 4.69
C LYS A 196 4.59 -20.23 5.64
N ASP A 197 5.89 -19.93 5.58
CA ASP A 197 6.91 -20.64 6.34
C ASP A 197 6.94 -20.23 7.82
N ILE A 198 6.61 -18.97 8.13
CA ILE A 198 6.58 -18.45 9.51
C ILE A 198 5.34 -18.96 10.26
N ILE A 199 4.18 -19.02 9.58
CA ILE A 199 2.94 -19.54 10.16
C ILE A 199 3.02 -21.07 10.30
N ALA A 200 3.59 -21.77 9.32
CA ALA A 200 3.84 -23.21 9.40
C ALA A 200 4.84 -23.57 10.51
N GLY A 201 5.89 -22.76 10.70
CA GLY A 201 6.88 -22.96 11.77
C GLY A 201 6.33 -22.76 13.19
N LYS A 202 5.30 -21.91 13.36
CA LYS A 202 4.62 -21.74 14.67
C LYS A 202 3.66 -22.88 15.03
N ARG A 203 3.05 -23.57 14.04
CA ARG A 203 2.20 -24.75 14.28
C ARG A 203 3.00 -26.02 14.64
N ASN A 204 4.29 -26.06 14.33
CA ASN A 204 5.15 -27.24 14.51
C ASN A 204 6.03 -27.21 15.78
N LYS A 205 5.85 -26.24 16.69
CA LYS A 205 6.49 -26.32 18.02
C LYS A 205 5.62 -27.18 18.94
N PRO A 206 6.07 -28.37 19.37
CA PRO A 206 5.37 -29.11 20.41
C PRO A 206 5.40 -28.32 21.73
N GLN A 207 4.29 -28.35 22.47
CA GLN A 207 4.20 -27.90 23.85
C GLN A 207 5.11 -28.71 24.77
#